data_AF-A0A6G0ZPU6-F1
#
_entry.id   AF-A0A6G0ZPU6-F1
#
_cell.length_a   1.000
_cell.length_b   1.000
_cell.length_c   1.000
_cell.angle_alpha   90.00
_cell.angle_beta   90.00
_cell.angle_gamma   90.00
#
_symmetry.space_group_name_H-M   'P 1'
#
loop_
_entity.id
_entity.type
_entity.pdbx_description
1 polymer ?
#
loop_
_entity_poly.entity_id
_entity_poly.type
_entity_poly.pdbx_seq_one_letter_code
_entity_poly.pdbx_strand_id
1 'polypeptide(L)'
;VNEQDKEEFLTYLDENGILDKLTDVLIMLHSEQETPLDPIEYVRKNICVDNPDVVEINELKTQIQNADIELAKLQKIRDELKVRLEQFQTELQLEVEDYEDEAVKVADNDEYVD
;
A
#
# COMPACT_ATOMS: atom_id res chain seq x y z
N VAL A 1 38.16 -23.87 -23.47
CA VAL A 1 38.71 -23.01 -22.41
C VAL A 1 40.06 -23.58 -22.05
N ASN A 2 41.13 -22.89 -22.46
CA ASN A 2 42.48 -23.29 -22.06
C ASN A 2 42.71 -22.89 -20.58
N GLU A 3 43.83 -23.30 -19.98
CA GLU A 3 44.08 -23.03 -18.56
C GLU A 3 44.22 -21.54 -18.24
N GLN A 4 44.80 -20.77 -19.17
CA GLN A 4 44.93 -19.32 -19.05
C GLN A 4 43.56 -18.62 -19.10
N ASP A 5 42.66 -19.04 -19.99
CA ASP A 5 41.29 -18.51 -20.06
C ASP A 5 40.53 -18.75 -18.74
N LYS A 6 40.80 -19.87 -18.05
CA LYS A 6 40.18 -20.16 -16.74
C LYS A 6 40.75 -19.27 -15.64
N GLU A 7 42.06 -19.07 -15.64
CA GLU A 7 42.75 -18.27 -14.63
C GLU A 7 42.36 -16.79 -14.76
N GLU A 8 42.26 -16.28 -16.00
CA GLU A 8 41.72 -14.95 -16.29
C GLU A 8 40.27 -14.82 -15.84
N PHE A 9 39.43 -15.86 -16.07
CA PHE A 9 38.05 -15.87 -15.61
C PHE A 9 37.92 -15.87 -14.08
N LEU A 10 38.70 -16.70 -13.38
CA LEU A 10 38.67 -16.75 -11.91
C LEU A 10 39.19 -15.46 -11.30
N THR A 11 40.27 -14.90 -11.84
CA THR A 11 40.79 -13.59 -11.44
C THR A 11 39.72 -12.51 -11.60
N TYR A 12 39.01 -12.49 -12.73
CA TYR A 12 37.91 -11.56 -12.95
C TYR A 12 36.81 -11.69 -11.88
N LEU A 13 36.39 -12.91 -11.54
CA LEU A 13 35.36 -13.11 -10.51
C LEU A 13 35.84 -12.70 -9.12
N ASP A 14 37.11 -12.92 -8.81
CA ASP A 14 37.75 -12.55 -7.55
C ASP A 14 37.85 -11.02 -7.40
N GLU A 15 38.42 -10.35 -8.40
CA GLU A 15 38.60 -8.89 -8.43
C GLU A 15 37.28 -8.12 -8.29
N ASN A 16 36.17 -8.71 -8.76
CA ASN A 16 34.83 -8.13 -8.66
C ASN A 16 34.06 -8.59 -7.42
N GLY A 17 34.66 -9.37 -6.51
CA GLY A 17 34.04 -9.86 -5.28
C GLY A 17 32.91 -10.87 -5.47
N ILE A 18 32.76 -11.43 -6.68
CA ILE A 18 31.72 -12.42 -7.01
C ILE A 18 32.00 -13.73 -6.29
N LEU A 19 33.28 -14.15 -6.25
CA LEU A 19 33.69 -15.36 -5.55
C LEU A 19 33.41 -15.27 -4.05
N ASP A 20 33.73 -14.15 -3.41
CA ASP A 20 33.44 -13.92 -2.00
C ASP A 20 31.94 -14.03 -1.71
N LYS A 21 31.10 -13.33 -2.49
CA LYS A 21 29.65 -13.34 -2.28
C LYS A 21 29.04 -14.72 -2.49
N LEU A 22 29.48 -15.45 -3.51
CA LEU A 22 29.06 -16.84 -3.75
C LEU A 22 29.51 -17.75 -2.60
N THR A 23 30.74 -17.58 -2.12
CA THR A 23 31.30 -18.36 -1.02
C THR A 23 30.51 -18.14 0.26
N ASP A 24 30.21 -16.90 0.62
CA ASP A 24 29.40 -16.56 1.79
C ASP A 24 28.02 -17.23 1.76
N VAL A 25 27.29 -17.11 0.63
CA VAL A 25 25.96 -17.72 0.48
C VAL A 25 26.01 -19.25 0.55
N LEU A 26 27.05 -19.86 -0.01
CA LEU A 26 27.25 -21.31 0.06
C LEU A 26 27.62 -21.78 1.47
N ILE A 27 28.41 -20.99 2.22
CA ILE A 27 28.71 -21.25 3.64
C ILE A 27 27.43 -21.15 4.46
N MET A 28 26.59 -20.13 4.22
CA MET A 28 25.29 -19.99 4.89
C MET A 28 24.41 -21.22 4.62
N LEU A 29 24.24 -21.59 3.35
CA LEU A 29 23.47 -22.78 2.95
C LEU A 29 23.98 -24.06 3.63
N HIS A 30 25.29 -24.23 3.71
CA HIS A 30 25.90 -25.39 4.36
C HIS A 30 25.76 -25.37 5.89
N SER A 31 25.71 -24.18 6.49
CA SER A 31 25.59 -23.99 7.94
C SER A 31 24.14 -24.04 8.44
N GLU A 32 23.17 -24.06 7.55
CA GLU A 32 21.75 -24.14 7.88
C GLU A 32 21.45 -25.45 8.63
N GLN A 33 20.83 -25.35 9.82
CA GLN A 33 20.56 -26.52 10.66
C GLN A 33 19.59 -27.51 10.01
N GLU A 34 18.67 -27.01 9.18
CA GLU A 34 17.78 -27.78 8.34
C GLU A 34 18.07 -27.50 6.88
N THR A 35 18.33 -28.55 6.11
CA THR A 35 18.55 -28.41 4.67
C THR A 35 17.29 -27.83 4.02
N PRO A 36 17.36 -26.68 3.34
CA PRO A 36 16.20 -26.09 2.71
C PRO A 36 15.63 -27.05 1.65
N LEU A 37 14.30 -27.07 1.53
CA LEU A 37 13.57 -27.92 0.57
C LEU A 37 14.03 -27.69 -0.88
N ASP A 38 14.41 -26.45 -1.20
CA ASP A 38 15.01 -26.07 -2.47
C ASP A 38 16.29 -25.23 -2.21
N PRO A 39 17.48 -25.87 -2.22
CA PRO A 39 18.76 -25.20 -2.03
C PRO A 39 19.08 -24.16 -3.13
N ILE A 40 18.59 -24.37 -4.36
CA ILE A 40 18.85 -23.44 -5.47
C ILE A 40 18.03 -22.16 -5.30
N GLU A 41 16.79 -22.28 -4.85
CA GLU A 41 15.97 -21.13 -4.48
C GLU A 41 16.57 -20.38 -3.28
N TYR A 42 17.13 -21.09 -2.29
CA TYR A 42 17.85 -20.47 -1.18
C TYR A 42 19.01 -19.59 -1.68
N VAL A 43 19.87 -20.11 -2.55
CA VAL A 43 21.00 -19.34 -3.10
C VAL A 43 20.50 -18.11 -3.88
N ARG A 44 19.48 -18.26 -4.71
CA ARG A 44 18.89 -17.14 -5.49
C ARG A 44 18.38 -16.01 -4.60
N LYS A 45 17.75 -16.33 -3.48
CA LYS A 45 17.28 -15.32 -2.53
C LYS A 45 18.43 -14.65 -1.80
N ASN A 46 19.41 -15.42 -1.34
CA ASN A 46 20.47 -14.93 -0.46
C ASN A 46 21.59 -14.19 -1.19
N ILE A 47 21.80 -14.44 -2.48
CA ILE A 47 22.83 -13.72 -3.27
C ILE A 47 22.45 -12.27 -3.59
N CYS A 48 21.15 -11.94 -3.57
CA CYS A 48 20.62 -10.61 -3.92
C CYS A 48 20.14 -9.80 -2.71
N VAL A 49 20.38 -10.25 -1.48
CA VAL A 49 19.81 -9.63 -0.26
C VAL A 49 20.26 -8.18 -0.08
N ASP A 50 21.51 -7.87 -0.45
CA ASP A 50 22.07 -6.52 -0.34
C ASP A 50 21.93 -5.72 -1.65
N ASN A 51 21.01 -6.11 -2.53
CA ASN A 51 20.76 -5.32 -3.73
C ASN A 51 19.95 -4.06 -3.33
N PRO A 52 20.52 -2.86 -3.43
CA PRO A 52 19.83 -1.62 -3.06
C PRO A 52 18.52 -1.43 -3.84
N ASP A 53 18.45 -1.90 -5.09
CA ASP A 53 17.23 -1.86 -5.89
C ASP A 53 16.12 -2.74 -5.28
N VAL A 54 16.46 -3.89 -4.70
CA VAL A 54 15.48 -4.78 -4.07
C VAL A 54 14.93 -4.16 -2.79
N VAL A 55 15.78 -3.49 -2.01
CA VAL A 55 15.36 -2.74 -0.81
C VAL A 55 14.40 -1.62 -1.22
N GLU A 56 14.80 -0.78 -2.18
CA GLU A 56 13.98 0.32 -2.70
C GLU A 56 12.64 -0.18 -3.26
N ILE A 57 12.64 -1.27 -4.04
CA ILE A 57 11.41 -1.87 -4.57
C ILE A 57 10.47 -2.32 -3.43
N ASN A 58 11.01 -2.92 -2.36
CA ASN A 58 10.19 -3.37 -1.24
C ASN A 58 9.64 -2.20 -0.41
N GLU A 59 10.42 -1.14 -0.23
CA GLU A 59 9.96 0.10 0.39
C GLU A 59 8.85 0.75 -0.42
N LEU A 60 9.02 0.86 -1.75
CA LEU A 60 8.00 1.40 -2.66
C LEU A 60 6.70 0.58 -2.62
N LYS A 61 6.79 -0.75 -2.62
CA LYS A 61 5.61 -1.63 -2.46
C LYS A 61 4.87 -1.36 -1.15
N THR A 62 5.61 -1.19 -0.06
CA THR A 62 5.04 -0.87 1.25
C THR A 62 4.36 0.49 1.26
N GLN A 63 4.97 1.50 0.63
CA GLN A 63 4.39 2.84 0.51
C GLN A 63 3.08 2.82 -0.31
N ILE A 64 3.04 2.06 -1.41
CA ILE A 64 1.83 1.90 -2.23
C ILE A 64 0.71 1.26 -1.40
N GLN A 65 1.00 0.17 -0.69
CA GLN A 65 0.00 -0.49 0.16
C GLN A 65 -0.57 0.45 1.23
N ASN A 66 0.30 1.23 1.89
CA ASN A 66 -0.14 2.20 2.90
C ASN A 66 -0.97 3.32 2.29
N ALA A 67 -0.59 3.82 1.11
CA ALA A 67 -1.34 4.83 0.38
C ALA A 67 -2.73 4.32 -0.03
N ASP A 68 -2.85 3.08 -0.51
CA ASP A 68 -4.12 2.46 -0.87
C ASP A 68 -5.05 2.33 0.35
N ILE A 69 -4.52 1.95 1.51
CA ILE A 69 -5.28 1.85 2.76
C ILE A 69 -5.81 3.22 3.19
N GLU A 70 -4.97 4.25 3.21
CA GLU A 70 -5.40 5.61 3.58
C GLU A 70 -6.38 6.19 2.56
N LEU A 71 -6.18 5.92 1.26
CA LEU A 71 -7.10 6.34 0.21
C LEU A 71 -8.48 5.72 0.39
N ALA A 72 -8.56 4.41 0.66
CA ALA A 72 -9.82 3.72 0.93
C ALA A 72 -10.55 4.30 2.16
N LYS A 73 -9.79 4.58 3.23
CA LYS A 73 -10.32 5.21 4.45
C LYS A 73 -10.85 6.62 4.20
N LEU A 74 -10.10 7.46 3.48
CA LEU A 74 -10.52 8.80 3.12
C LEU A 74 -11.74 8.80 2.21
N GLN A 75 -11.81 7.87 1.25
CA GLN A 75 -12.99 7.69 0.40
C GLN A 75 -14.23 7.34 1.23
N LYS A 76 -14.10 6.39 2.17
CA LYS A 76 -15.20 6.02 3.08
C LYS A 76 -15.70 7.22 3.89
N ILE A 77 -14.79 7.97 4.53
CA ILE A 77 -15.14 9.17 5.31
C ILE A 77 -15.82 10.21 4.41
N ARG A 78 -15.29 10.43 3.20
CA ARG A 78 -15.88 11.36 2.23
C ARG A 78 -17.31 10.97 1.86
N ASP A 79 -17.57 9.68 1.65
CA ASP A 79 -18.91 9.20 1.31
C ASP A 79 -19.88 9.31 2.50
N GLU A 80 -19.44 8.99 3.71
CA GLU A 80 -20.23 9.18 4.93
C GLU A 80 -20.59 10.66 5.17
N LEU A 81 -19.63 11.57 4.95
CA LEU A 81 -19.88 13.01 5.09
C LEU A 81 -20.84 13.54 4.03
N LYS A 82 -20.77 13.05 2.79
CA LYS A 82 -21.72 13.42 1.74
C LYS A 82 -23.15 13.02 2.09
N VAL A 83 -23.35 11.79 2.55
CA VAL A 83 -24.67 11.31 2.99
C VAL A 83 -25.21 12.17 4.13
N ARG A 84 -24.37 12.50 5.11
CA ARG A 84 -24.78 13.34 6.24
C ARG A 84 -25.12 14.77 5.82
N LEU A 85 -24.39 15.32 4.85
CA LEU A 85 -24.68 16.64 4.28
C LEU A 85 -26.05 16.65 3.59
N GLU A 86 -26.34 15.63 2.78
CA GLU A 86 -27.63 15.48 2.09
C GLU A 86 -28.79 15.33 3.08
N GLN A 87 -28.59 14.56 4.16
CA GLN A 87 -29.56 14.42 5.24
C GLN A 87 -29.89 15.77 5.88
N PHE A 88 -28.86 16.53 6.30
CA PHE A 88 -29.08 17.85 6.88
C PHE A 88 -29.73 18.83 5.91
N GLN A 89 -29.39 18.80 4.63
CA GLN A 89 -30.03 19.65 3.61
C GLN A 89 -31.52 19.30 3.44
N THR A 90 -31.86 18.02 3.48
CA THR A 90 -33.24 17.54 3.38
C THR A 90 -34.04 17.91 4.63
N GLU A 91 -33.48 17.69 5.82
CA GLU A 91 -34.09 18.08 7.10
C GLU A 91 -34.39 19.59 7.14
N LEU A 92 -33.43 20.42 6.69
CA LEU A 92 -33.62 21.87 6.64
C LEU A 92 -34.73 22.28 5.66
N GLN A 93 -34.87 21.57 4.53
CA GLN A 93 -35.95 21.83 3.56
C GLN A 93 -37.32 21.48 4.14
N LEU A 94 -37.44 20.32 4.80
CA LEU A 94 -38.70 19.90 5.43
C LEU A 94 -39.12 20.85 6.55
N GLU A 95 -38.16 21.32 7.36
CA GLU A 95 -38.44 22.25 8.45
C GLU A 95 -38.89 23.63 7.92
N VAL A 96 -38.32 24.11 6.81
CA VAL A 96 -38.80 25.34 6.14
C VAL A 96 -40.22 25.16 5.58
N GLU A 97 -40.51 24.02 4.96
CA GLU A 97 -41.82 23.71 4.38
C GLU A 97 -42.91 23.62 5.46
N ASP A 98 -42.60 23.02 6.62
CA ASP A 98 -43.48 22.97 7.79
C ASP A 98 -43.82 24.37 8.33
N TYR A 99 -42.84 25.29 8.40
CA TYR A 99 -43.07 26.67 8.84
C TYR A 99 -43.89 27.49 7.83
N GLU A 100 -43.71 27.27 6.53
CA GLU A 100 -44.51 27.92 5.48
C GLU A 100 -45.97 27.45 5.53
N ASP A 101 -46.21 26.15 5.67
CA ASP A 101 -47.54 25.56 5.80
C ASP A 101 -48.27 25.99 7.07
N GLU A 102 -47.55 26.19 8.19
CA GLU A 102 -48.13 26.66 9.45
C GLU A 102 -48.47 28.16 9.37
N ALA A 103 -47.64 28.98 8.74
CA ALA A 103 -47.90 30.41 8.52
C ALA A 103 -49.13 30.66 7.63
N VAL A 104 -49.34 29.85 6.59
CA VAL A 104 -50.52 29.94 5.72
C VAL A 104 -51.81 29.60 6.48
N LYS A 105 -51.79 28.57 7.35
CA LYS A 105 -52.95 28.20 8.17
C LYS A 105 -53.33 29.25 9.22
N VAL A 106 -52.36 30.00 9.74
CA VAL A 106 -52.63 31.11 10.68
C VAL A 106 -53.25 32.30 9.94
N ALA A 107 -52.77 32.62 8.73
CA ALA A 107 -53.32 33.72 7.92
C ALA A 107 -54.79 33.49 7.51
N ASP A 108 -55.15 32.26 7.13
CA ASP A 108 -56.53 31.91 6.74
C ASP A 108 -57.52 31.91 7.92
N ASN A 109 -57.04 31.79 9.17
CA ASN A 109 -57.88 31.79 10.37
C ASN A 109 -58.19 33.20 10.92
N ASP A 110 -57.41 34.22 10.55
CA ASP A 110 -57.62 35.61 10.98
C ASP A 110 -58.65 36.38 10.12
N GLU A 111 -59.22 35.77 9.06
CA GLU A 111 -60.18 36.42 8.14
C GLU A 111 -61.67 36.32 8.59
N TYR A 112 -61.96 35.77 9.78
CA TYR A 112 -63.34 35.73 10.32
C TYR A 112 -63.42 36.09 11.81
N VAL A 113 -63.38 37.38 12.14
CA VAL A 113 -64.06 37.92 13.33
C VAL A 113 -64.60 39.33 13.02
N ASP A 114 -65.91 39.39 12.75
CA ASP A 114 -66.72 40.61 12.62
C ASP A 114 -67.27 41.02 14.01
#